data_AF-A0A536XG48-F1
#
_entry.id   AF-A0A536XG48-F1
#
_cell.length_a   1.000
_cell.length_b   1.000
_cell.length_c   1.000
_cell.angle_alpha   90.00
_cell.angle_beta   90.00
_cell.angle_gamma   90.00
#
_symmetry.space_group_name_H-M   'P 1'
#
loop_
_entity.id
_entity.type
_entity.pdbx_description
1 polymer ?
#
loop_
_entity_poly.entity_id
_entity_poly.type
_entity_poly.pdbx_seq_one_letter_code
_entity_poly.pdbx_strand_id
1 'polypeptide(L)'
;MVLSDFLPDTQPRLADLTSCEDWLARAALAGMPHACSALLTLLEEIEAHPPRHSAYLQILERLRYPVMHAAAEQAKGFAGKPLPLNHSEAAAFVQANGLWAAMLRAYGRLLSAALKGKHPELEPSLARLFQRVLACAGEAIGTCVLARREFGADYWRLVHQAYTAAEARAIRGETVADLSVESSPMAAYAEVLMLQLAQPHRLSHRELDWTRKWARLWAHKAVLSREAPWQDGYAVDLAGASGPALAKAAADSATLRFLDLARVAPSISTRIQRLEEGAEPAALGLGSDCTRLAAQDLLKTLQRAWIDSVPARDFPRRARPSPMELVSGFAAIHHAIEGNPVAKSASPSSYSYGEAERFHTFQPSAERDTREQDLETWETLGESDDGFRLRRGTQGMRLAHRQLVALRPSGARQFIL
;
A
#
# COMPACT_ATOMS: atom_id res chain seq x y z
N MET A 1 -13.60 30.50 51.24
CA MET A 1 -14.61 29.81 50.40
C MET A 1 -13.83 29.15 49.27
N VAL A 2 -13.92 27.83 49.19
CA VAL A 2 -12.97 26.93 48.53
C VAL A 2 -12.99 27.13 47.00
N LEU A 3 -11.85 27.45 46.41
CA LEU A 3 -11.59 27.25 44.99
C LEU A 3 -11.47 25.74 44.80
N SER A 4 -12.51 25.13 44.23
CA SER A 4 -12.46 23.73 43.81
C SER A 4 -11.47 23.64 42.65
N ASP A 5 -10.28 23.09 42.92
CA ASP A 5 -9.37 22.60 41.91
C ASP A 5 -10.11 21.57 41.05
N PHE A 6 -10.58 21.99 39.87
CA PHE A 6 -11.00 21.07 38.83
C PHE A 6 -9.74 20.37 38.32
N LEU A 7 -9.35 19.27 38.98
CA LEU A 7 -8.52 18.27 38.33
C LEU A 7 -9.36 17.73 37.15
N PRO A 8 -8.92 17.86 35.89
CA PRO A 8 -9.61 17.22 34.78
C PRO A 8 -9.63 15.71 35.06
N ASP A 9 -10.82 15.13 34.93
CA ASP A 9 -11.09 13.72 35.18
C ASP A 9 -10.07 12.88 34.39
N THR A 10 -9.14 12.23 35.07
CA THR A 10 -8.10 11.37 34.46
C THR A 10 -8.68 10.04 33.99
N GLN A 11 -9.91 10.06 33.49
CA GLN A 11 -10.63 8.88 33.05
C GLN A 11 -10.41 8.66 31.56
N PRO A 12 -10.26 7.39 31.14
CA PRO A 12 -10.12 7.08 29.73
C PRO A 12 -11.35 7.54 28.96
N ARG A 13 -11.15 8.13 27.78
CA ARG A 13 -12.24 8.56 26.89
C ARG A 13 -13.24 7.44 26.62
N LEU A 14 -12.73 6.22 26.44
CA LEU A 14 -13.49 4.97 26.39
C LEU A 14 -12.97 4.05 27.49
N ALA A 15 -13.82 3.76 28.48
CA ALA A 15 -13.46 2.89 29.61
C ALA A 15 -13.63 1.40 29.30
N ASP A 16 -14.59 1.07 28.44
CA ASP A 16 -15.05 -0.29 28.12
C ASP A 16 -15.74 -0.38 26.75
N LEU A 17 -16.20 -1.57 26.40
CA LEU A 17 -16.91 -1.81 25.14
C LEU A 17 -18.22 -1.02 25.04
N THR A 18 -18.97 -0.85 26.13
CA THR A 18 -20.23 -0.11 26.13
C THR A 18 -20.01 1.36 25.78
N SER A 19 -19.04 2.01 26.42
CA SER A 19 -18.67 3.39 26.10
C SER A 19 -18.19 3.55 24.64
N CYS A 20 -17.55 2.51 24.08
CA CYS A 20 -17.17 2.46 22.66
C CYS A 20 -18.38 2.38 21.72
N GLU A 21 -19.36 1.52 22.01
CA GLU A 21 -20.60 1.43 21.21
C GLU A 21 -21.37 2.74 21.27
N ASP A 22 -21.49 3.33 22.46
CA ASP A 22 -22.13 4.62 22.66
C ASP A 22 -21.44 5.74 21.86
N TRP A 23 -20.10 5.73 21.83
CA TRP A 23 -19.34 6.67 21.00
C TRP A 23 -19.58 6.44 19.51
N LEU A 24 -19.55 5.19 19.04
CA LEU A 24 -19.80 4.86 17.63
C LEU A 24 -21.21 5.26 17.19
N ALA A 25 -22.21 5.01 18.03
CA ALA A 25 -23.60 5.39 17.78
C ALA A 25 -23.77 6.91 17.66
N ARG A 26 -23.14 7.68 18.56
CA ARG A 26 -23.17 9.16 18.52
C ARG A 26 -22.36 9.75 17.38
N ALA A 27 -21.22 9.15 17.06
CA ALA A 27 -20.34 9.64 16.01
C ALA A 27 -21.03 9.59 14.64
N ALA A 28 -21.93 8.63 14.41
CA ALA A 28 -22.64 8.46 13.13
C ALA A 28 -21.66 8.47 11.94
N LEU A 29 -20.56 7.71 12.07
CA LEU A 29 -19.44 7.70 11.11
C LEU A 29 -19.87 7.45 9.64
N ALA A 30 -21.01 6.81 9.44
CA ALA A 30 -21.62 6.64 8.13
C ALA A 30 -22.02 8.02 7.53
N GLY A 31 -21.29 8.45 6.51
CA GLY A 31 -21.53 9.72 5.81
C GLY A 31 -20.76 10.92 6.36
N MET A 32 -19.90 10.74 7.37
CA MET A 32 -19.02 11.81 7.85
C MET A 32 -17.82 12.01 6.90
N PRO A 33 -17.63 13.21 6.31
CA PRO A 33 -16.45 13.51 5.51
C PRO A 33 -15.12 13.40 6.28
N HIS A 34 -15.18 13.42 7.62
CA HIS A 34 -14.02 13.45 8.52
C HIS A 34 -13.93 12.21 9.42
N ALA A 35 -14.59 11.09 9.07
CA ALA A 35 -14.59 9.87 9.90
C ALA A 35 -13.17 9.40 10.26
N CYS A 36 -12.22 9.48 9.32
CA CYS A 36 -10.81 9.12 9.54
C CYS A 36 -10.17 9.98 10.62
N SER A 37 -10.36 11.31 10.56
CA SER A 37 -9.84 12.24 11.57
C SER A 37 -10.46 12.00 12.95
N ALA A 38 -11.77 11.77 13.03
CA ALA A 38 -12.45 11.54 14.30
C ALA A 38 -11.96 10.26 15.00
N LEU A 39 -11.76 9.17 14.23
CA LEU A 39 -11.20 7.92 14.75
C LEU A 39 -9.73 8.08 15.15
N LEU A 40 -8.93 8.85 14.40
CA LEU A 40 -7.55 9.13 14.76
C LEU A 40 -7.46 9.88 16.09
N THR A 41 -8.22 10.97 16.25
CA THR A 41 -8.29 11.72 17.51
C THR A 41 -8.72 10.81 18.67
N LEU A 42 -9.74 9.97 18.48
CA LEU A 42 -10.18 9.01 19.49
C LEU A 42 -9.05 8.06 19.92
N LEU A 43 -8.31 7.49 18.95
CA LEU A 43 -7.22 6.56 19.24
C LEU A 43 -6.06 7.26 19.97
N GLU A 44 -5.75 8.51 19.63
CA GLU A 44 -4.76 9.33 20.33
C GLU A 44 -5.19 9.65 21.78
N GLU A 45 -6.46 9.99 22.00
CA GLU A 45 -7.02 10.22 23.34
C GLU A 45 -6.96 8.96 24.22
N ILE A 46 -7.32 7.79 23.65
CA ILE A 46 -7.24 6.50 24.34
C ILE A 46 -5.78 6.08 24.57
N GLU A 47 -4.86 6.40 23.65
CA GLU A 47 -3.44 6.12 23.83
C GLU A 47 -2.83 6.94 24.98
N ALA A 48 -3.27 8.19 25.15
CA ALA A 48 -2.87 9.06 26.24
C ALA A 48 -3.43 8.61 27.60
N HIS A 49 -4.71 8.19 27.63
CA HIS A 49 -5.38 7.70 28.83
C HIS A 49 -6.00 6.31 28.56
N PRO A 50 -5.19 5.24 28.61
CA PRO A 50 -5.64 3.91 28.22
C PRO A 50 -6.56 3.28 29.27
N PRO A 51 -7.64 2.57 28.86
CA PRO A 51 -8.41 1.74 29.76
C PRO A 51 -7.62 0.50 30.19
N ARG A 52 -8.21 -0.33 31.05
CA ARG A 52 -7.64 -1.63 31.41
C ARG A 52 -7.35 -2.47 30.16
N HIS A 53 -6.25 -3.21 30.14
CA HIS A 53 -5.78 -3.93 28.94
C HIS A 53 -6.84 -4.83 28.29
N SER A 54 -7.63 -5.56 29.09
CA SER A 54 -8.72 -6.42 28.59
C SER A 54 -9.83 -5.63 27.89
N ALA A 55 -10.23 -4.49 28.46
CA ALA A 55 -11.17 -3.57 27.86
C ALA A 55 -10.58 -2.90 26.60
N TYR A 56 -9.31 -2.52 26.65
CA TYR A 56 -8.63 -1.89 25.52
C TYR A 56 -8.59 -2.83 24.31
N LEU A 57 -8.28 -4.12 24.50
CA LEU A 57 -8.33 -5.10 23.42
C LEU A 57 -9.73 -5.20 22.79
N GLN A 58 -10.79 -5.27 23.62
CA GLN A 58 -12.17 -5.34 23.13
C GLN A 58 -12.56 -4.09 22.33
N ILE A 59 -12.18 -2.90 22.83
CA ILE A 59 -12.40 -1.63 22.15
C ILE A 59 -11.69 -1.63 20.78
N LEU A 60 -10.41 -2.00 20.74
CA LEU A 60 -9.65 -2.05 19.49
C LEU A 60 -10.26 -3.04 18.49
N GLU A 61 -10.64 -4.25 18.94
CA GLU A 61 -11.32 -5.23 18.10
C GLU A 61 -12.65 -4.68 17.53
N ARG A 62 -13.39 -3.90 18.33
CA ARG A 62 -14.63 -3.28 17.89
C ARG A 62 -14.42 -2.15 16.88
N LEU A 63 -13.34 -1.38 17.03
CA LEU A 63 -12.98 -0.27 16.14
C LEU A 63 -12.39 -0.71 14.79
N ARG A 64 -11.98 -1.97 14.63
CA ARG A 64 -11.33 -2.46 13.40
C ARG A 64 -12.14 -2.19 12.14
N TYR A 65 -13.43 -2.53 12.14
CA TYR A 65 -14.29 -2.35 10.96
C TYR A 65 -14.51 -0.85 10.64
N PRO A 66 -14.89 0.01 11.59
CA PRO A 66 -14.92 1.46 11.38
C PRO A 66 -13.60 2.05 10.85
N VAL A 67 -12.46 1.63 11.41
CA VAL A 67 -11.14 2.10 10.98
C VAL A 67 -10.83 1.68 9.54
N MET A 68 -11.05 0.41 9.20
CA MET A 68 -10.85 -0.11 7.84
C MET A 68 -11.70 0.67 6.83
N HIS A 69 -12.98 0.90 7.13
CA HIS A 69 -13.88 1.63 6.25
C HIS A 69 -13.45 3.10 6.11
N ALA A 70 -13.15 3.79 7.21
CA ALA A 70 -12.73 5.18 7.19
C ALA A 70 -11.40 5.38 6.44
N ALA A 71 -10.43 4.48 6.64
CA ALA A 71 -9.16 4.52 5.91
C ALA A 71 -9.34 4.26 4.41
N ALA A 72 -10.21 3.32 4.02
CA ALA A 72 -10.51 3.03 2.61
C ALA A 72 -11.20 4.22 1.91
N GLU A 73 -12.15 4.89 2.59
CA GLU A 73 -12.76 6.11 2.06
C GLU A 73 -11.74 7.25 1.94
N GLN A 74 -10.90 7.45 2.96
CA GLN A 74 -9.83 8.45 2.94
C GLN A 74 -8.82 8.19 1.81
N ALA A 75 -8.54 6.93 1.49
CA ALA A 75 -7.61 6.54 0.45
C ALA A 75 -7.98 7.08 -0.94
N LYS A 76 -9.28 7.27 -1.23
CA LYS A 76 -9.77 7.85 -2.49
C LYS A 76 -9.25 9.28 -2.71
N GLY A 77 -8.87 9.98 -1.65
CA GLY A 77 -8.32 11.32 -1.69
C GLY A 77 -6.92 11.39 -2.33
N PHE A 78 -6.14 10.31 -2.32
CA PHE A 78 -4.75 10.31 -2.82
C PHE A 78 -4.40 9.14 -3.75
N ALA A 79 -5.13 8.02 -3.69
CA ALA A 79 -4.85 6.86 -4.50
C ALA A 79 -5.01 7.17 -6.00
N GLY A 80 -3.99 6.81 -6.79
CA GLY A 80 -4.00 7.01 -8.24
C GLY A 80 -3.90 8.46 -8.71
N LYS A 81 -3.71 9.43 -7.80
CA LYS A 81 -3.52 10.84 -8.17
C LYS A 81 -2.15 11.06 -8.83
N PRO A 82 -2.04 12.02 -9.76
CA PRO A 82 -0.76 12.42 -10.32
C PRO A 82 0.21 12.90 -9.23
N LEU A 83 1.50 12.59 -9.39
CA LEU A 83 2.56 12.94 -8.43
C LEU A 83 3.37 14.15 -8.90
N PRO A 84 3.81 15.05 -8.01
CA PRO A 84 3.62 15.00 -6.56
C PRO A 84 2.15 15.24 -6.17
N LEU A 85 1.75 14.66 -5.03
CA LEU A 85 0.45 14.94 -4.43
C LEU A 85 0.38 16.43 -4.07
N ASN A 86 -0.77 17.06 -4.33
CA ASN A 86 -1.03 18.41 -3.86
C ASN A 86 -1.25 18.42 -2.33
N HIS A 87 -1.49 19.59 -1.74
CA HIS A 87 -1.62 19.73 -0.29
C HIS A 87 -2.78 18.90 0.29
N SER A 88 -3.97 18.94 -0.31
CA SER A 88 -5.15 18.21 0.20
C SER A 88 -5.00 16.70 0.04
N GLU A 89 -4.46 16.24 -1.09
CA GLU A 89 -4.16 14.82 -1.34
C GLU A 89 -3.08 14.31 -0.37
N ALA A 90 -2.03 15.10 -0.11
CA ALA A 90 -1.00 14.75 0.85
C ALA A 90 -1.54 14.70 2.29
N ALA A 91 -2.41 15.65 2.67
CA ALA A 91 -3.09 15.64 3.97
C ALA A 91 -3.97 14.40 4.11
N ALA A 92 -4.68 14.00 3.05
CA ALA A 92 -5.50 12.80 3.06
C ALA A 92 -4.67 11.53 3.30
N PHE A 93 -3.51 11.43 2.65
CA PHE A 93 -2.53 10.36 2.90
C PHE A 93 -2.04 10.34 4.35
N VAL A 94 -1.64 11.49 4.89
CA VAL A 94 -1.11 11.60 6.25
C VAL A 94 -2.16 11.14 7.27
N GLN A 95 -3.43 11.52 7.09
CA GLN A 95 -4.52 11.09 7.98
C GLN A 95 -4.76 9.56 7.89
N ALA A 96 -4.86 9.00 6.68
CA ALA A 96 -5.07 7.56 6.51
C ALA A 96 -3.91 6.74 7.10
N ASN A 97 -2.67 7.14 6.83
CA ASN A 97 -1.50 6.45 7.36
C ASN A 97 -1.33 6.65 8.87
N GLY A 98 -1.68 7.84 9.38
CA GLY A 98 -1.71 8.14 10.81
C GLY A 98 -2.70 7.27 11.58
N LEU A 99 -3.88 7.02 10.99
CA LEU A 99 -4.89 6.13 11.57
C LEU A 99 -4.38 4.69 11.72
N TRP A 100 -3.72 4.14 10.69
CA TRP A 100 -3.10 2.81 10.79
C TRP A 100 -1.92 2.77 11.77
N ALA A 101 -1.11 3.84 11.81
CA ALA A 101 -0.04 3.95 12.78
C ALA A 101 -0.56 4.00 14.24
N ALA A 102 -1.68 4.67 14.49
CA ALA A 102 -2.33 4.70 15.81
C ALA A 102 -2.84 3.30 16.22
N MET A 103 -3.49 2.58 15.32
CA MET A 103 -3.88 1.18 15.56
C MET A 103 -2.68 0.28 15.85
N LEU A 104 -1.61 0.42 15.06
CA LEU A 104 -0.37 -0.33 15.24
C LEU A 104 0.27 -0.08 16.62
N ARG A 105 0.34 1.19 17.05
CA ARG A 105 0.85 1.54 18.40
C ARG A 105 -0.03 0.96 19.50
N ALA A 106 -1.35 1.04 19.37
CA ALA A 106 -2.29 0.52 20.35
C ALA A 106 -2.16 -1.00 20.54
N TYR A 107 -2.17 -1.78 19.45
CA TYR A 107 -1.93 -3.22 19.52
C TYR A 107 -0.51 -3.57 19.96
N GLY A 108 0.50 -2.80 19.52
CA GLY A 108 1.89 -2.96 19.94
C GLY A 108 2.09 -2.78 21.45
N ARG A 109 1.37 -1.83 22.07
CA ARG A 109 1.33 -1.65 23.52
C ARG A 109 0.78 -2.89 24.22
N LEU A 110 -0.37 -3.40 23.76
CA LEU A 110 -0.98 -4.61 24.33
C LEU A 110 -0.08 -5.84 24.16
N LEU A 111 0.54 -6.00 23.00
CA LEU A 111 1.51 -7.06 22.75
C LEU A 111 2.72 -6.94 23.69
N SER A 112 3.30 -5.74 23.83
CA SER A 112 4.42 -5.50 24.75
C SER A 112 4.04 -5.82 26.20
N ALA A 113 2.83 -5.45 26.64
CA ALA A 113 2.31 -5.77 27.96
C ALA A 113 2.17 -7.29 28.18
N ALA A 114 1.61 -8.01 27.20
CA ALA A 114 1.48 -9.47 27.23
C ALA A 114 2.84 -10.17 27.28
N LEU A 115 3.81 -9.71 26.48
CA LEU A 115 5.16 -10.29 26.42
C LEU A 115 5.98 -10.08 27.70
N LYS A 116 5.66 -9.06 28.51
CA LYS A 116 6.31 -8.83 29.82
C LYS A 116 5.82 -9.80 30.91
N GLY A 117 4.79 -10.61 30.66
CA GLY A 117 4.29 -11.63 31.58
C GLY A 117 3.64 -11.08 32.86
N LYS A 118 3.30 -9.78 32.90
CA LYS A 118 2.63 -9.13 34.04
C LYS A 118 1.11 -9.05 33.88
N HIS A 119 0.60 -9.53 32.76
CA HIS A 119 -0.79 -9.44 32.34
C HIS A 119 -1.28 -10.79 31.81
N PRO A 120 -1.47 -11.79 32.68
CA PRO A 120 -1.89 -13.14 32.27
C PRO A 120 -3.24 -13.14 31.54
N GLU A 121 -4.08 -12.13 31.76
CA GLU A 121 -5.34 -11.92 31.05
C GLU A 121 -5.17 -11.74 29.53
N LEU A 122 -3.97 -11.35 29.07
CA LEU A 122 -3.65 -11.17 27.65
C LEU A 122 -3.03 -12.40 27.00
N GLU A 123 -2.55 -13.39 27.77
CA GLU A 123 -1.88 -14.57 27.22
C GLU A 123 -2.74 -15.34 26.19
N PRO A 124 -4.05 -15.57 26.42
CA PRO A 124 -4.90 -16.24 25.43
C PRO A 124 -5.08 -15.45 24.14
N SER A 125 -4.69 -14.17 24.12
CA SER A 125 -4.80 -13.29 22.96
C SER A 125 -3.47 -13.09 22.23
N LEU A 126 -2.38 -13.78 22.61
CA LEU A 126 -1.05 -13.57 22.01
C LEU A 126 -1.04 -13.74 20.48
N ALA A 127 -1.58 -14.84 19.97
CA ALA A 127 -1.66 -15.07 18.52
C ALA A 127 -2.43 -13.95 17.80
N ARG A 128 -3.55 -13.50 18.40
CA ARG A 128 -4.34 -12.36 17.90
C ARG A 128 -3.51 -11.09 17.90
N LEU A 129 -2.85 -10.75 19.01
CA LEU A 129 -2.04 -9.52 19.13
C LEU A 129 -0.90 -9.49 18.11
N PHE A 130 -0.18 -10.59 17.92
CA PHE A 130 0.85 -10.70 16.86
C PHE A 130 0.25 -10.50 15.47
N GLN A 131 -0.87 -11.18 15.18
CA GLN A 131 -1.55 -11.03 13.90
C GLN A 131 -2.01 -9.58 13.67
N ARG A 132 -2.59 -8.91 14.66
CA ARG A 132 -3.07 -7.52 14.54
C ARG A 132 -1.92 -6.54 14.35
N VAL A 133 -0.80 -6.70 15.03
CA VAL A 133 0.40 -5.87 14.81
C VAL A 133 0.92 -6.02 13.38
N LEU A 134 1.04 -7.25 12.88
CA LEU A 134 1.47 -7.51 11.51
C LEU A 134 0.49 -6.95 10.47
N ALA A 135 -0.82 -7.15 10.68
CA ALA A 135 -1.86 -6.63 9.80
C ALA A 135 -1.88 -5.09 9.77
N CYS A 136 -1.81 -4.42 10.93
CA CYS A 136 -1.80 -2.95 10.98
C CYS A 136 -0.53 -2.37 10.32
N ALA A 137 0.63 -3.01 10.51
CA ALA A 137 1.84 -2.64 9.79
C ALA A 137 1.69 -2.83 8.28
N GLY A 138 1.09 -3.94 7.85
CA GLY A 138 0.76 -4.21 6.45
C GLY A 138 -0.19 -3.17 5.84
N GLU A 139 -1.17 -2.69 6.59
CA GLU A 139 -2.06 -1.60 6.17
C GLU A 139 -1.33 -0.26 6.03
N ALA A 140 -0.44 0.08 6.96
CA ALA A 140 0.39 1.28 6.86
C ALA A 140 1.33 1.23 5.63
N ILE A 141 2.00 0.09 5.41
CA ILE A 141 2.81 -0.16 4.21
C ILE A 141 1.94 -0.03 2.95
N GLY A 142 0.78 -0.69 2.92
CA GLY A 142 -0.16 -0.64 1.79
C GLY A 142 -0.65 0.77 1.48
N THR A 143 -0.87 1.59 2.51
CA THR A 143 -1.25 3.00 2.39
C THR A 143 -0.13 3.83 1.75
N CYS A 144 1.13 3.62 2.15
CA CYS A 144 2.29 4.24 1.50
C CYS A 144 2.38 3.85 0.02
N VAL A 145 2.19 2.55 -0.27
CA VAL A 145 2.24 2.02 -1.63
C VAL A 145 1.12 2.60 -2.52
N LEU A 146 -0.10 2.74 -2.00
CA LEU A 146 -1.23 3.40 -2.70
C LEU A 146 -0.94 4.88 -3.01
N ALA A 147 -0.27 5.56 -2.10
CA ALA A 147 0.17 6.95 -2.27
C ALA A 147 1.44 7.08 -3.13
N ARG A 148 1.99 5.97 -3.65
CA ARG A 148 3.26 5.92 -4.38
C ARG A 148 4.43 6.53 -3.60
N ARG A 149 4.40 6.37 -2.27
CA ARG A 149 5.46 6.81 -1.37
C ARG A 149 6.31 5.63 -0.94
N GLU A 150 7.61 5.86 -0.85
CA GLU A 150 8.52 4.92 -0.20
C GLU A 150 8.19 4.86 1.30
N PHE A 151 8.27 3.65 1.86
CA PHE A 151 8.18 3.43 3.30
C PHE A 151 9.56 3.03 3.83
N GLY A 152 9.86 3.41 5.07
CA GLY A 152 11.19 3.24 5.64
C GLY A 152 11.53 1.79 6.01
N ALA A 153 12.83 1.52 6.15
CA ALA A 153 13.38 0.23 6.59
C ALA A 153 12.85 -0.21 7.97
N ASP A 154 12.34 0.73 8.77
CA ASP A 154 11.75 0.50 10.09
C ASP A 154 10.51 -0.38 10.03
N TYR A 155 9.68 -0.23 9.00
CA TYR A 155 8.53 -1.10 8.81
C TYR A 155 8.95 -2.54 8.58
N TRP A 156 10.02 -2.76 7.80
CA TRP A 156 10.58 -4.10 7.60
C TRP A 156 11.09 -4.70 8.89
N ARG A 157 11.90 -3.95 9.64
CA ARG A 157 12.39 -4.40 10.94
C ARG A 157 11.24 -4.74 11.88
N LEU A 158 10.19 -3.93 11.93
CA LEU A 158 9.02 -4.17 12.76
C LEU A 158 8.30 -5.48 12.39
N VAL A 159 7.97 -5.69 11.11
CA VAL A 159 7.25 -6.90 10.70
C VAL A 159 8.11 -8.15 10.87
N HIS A 160 9.42 -8.07 10.60
CA HIS A 160 10.37 -9.17 10.79
C HIS A 160 10.49 -9.54 12.27
N GLN A 161 10.63 -8.55 13.15
CA GLN A 161 10.72 -8.76 14.60
C GLN A 161 9.41 -9.35 15.16
N ALA A 162 8.26 -8.83 14.75
CA ALA A 162 6.96 -9.35 15.18
C ALA A 162 6.77 -10.81 14.73
N TYR A 163 7.09 -11.13 13.47
CA TYR A 163 7.02 -12.49 12.96
C TYR A 163 8.00 -13.44 13.67
N THR A 164 9.26 -13.01 13.86
CA THR A 164 10.30 -13.79 14.57
C THR A 164 9.85 -14.11 16.00
N ALA A 165 9.26 -13.13 16.70
CA ALA A 165 8.79 -13.32 18.06
C ALA A 165 7.58 -14.26 18.15
N ALA A 166 6.69 -14.27 17.16
CA ALA A 166 5.60 -15.22 17.03
C ALA A 166 6.11 -16.64 16.70
N GLU A 167 7.11 -16.74 15.82
CA GLU A 167 7.74 -18.02 15.46
C GLU A 167 8.46 -18.64 16.66
N ALA A 168 9.25 -17.87 17.40
CA ALA A 168 9.98 -18.35 18.58
C ALA A 168 9.06 -18.90 19.69
N ARG A 169 7.79 -18.49 19.68
CA ARG A 169 6.74 -18.94 20.61
C ARG A 169 5.88 -20.08 20.06
N ALA A 170 6.19 -20.58 18.87
CA ALA A 170 5.42 -21.61 18.16
C ALA A 170 3.94 -21.24 17.86
N ILE A 171 3.57 -19.96 17.91
CA ILE A 171 2.20 -19.46 17.65
C ILE A 171 2.03 -18.84 16.26
N ARG A 172 3.08 -18.84 15.43
CA ARG A 172 3.06 -18.23 14.09
C ARG A 172 1.91 -18.71 13.20
N GLY A 173 1.52 -19.98 13.34
CA GLY A 173 0.46 -20.61 12.55
C GLY A 173 -0.88 -20.73 13.27
N GLU A 174 -1.01 -20.20 14.48
CA GLU A 174 -2.25 -20.28 15.24
C GLU A 174 -3.33 -19.42 14.57
N THR A 175 -4.45 -20.06 14.23
CA THR A 175 -5.54 -19.40 13.50
C THR A 175 -6.28 -18.42 14.39
N VAL A 176 -6.52 -17.22 13.87
CA VAL A 176 -7.33 -16.19 14.49
C VAL A 176 -8.37 -15.71 13.50
N ALA A 177 -9.58 -15.42 14.00
CA ALA A 177 -10.59 -14.76 13.20
C ALA A 177 -10.12 -13.34 12.83
N ASP A 178 -10.18 -13.01 11.55
CA ASP A 178 -9.90 -11.68 11.04
C ASP A 178 -11.03 -11.22 10.11
N LEU A 179 -12.01 -10.50 10.70
CA LEU A 179 -13.24 -10.13 10.01
C LEU A 179 -13.93 -11.39 9.44
N SER A 180 -14.05 -11.50 8.12
CA SER A 180 -14.67 -12.63 7.44
C SER A 180 -13.69 -13.71 6.96
N VAL A 181 -12.40 -13.60 7.28
CA VAL A 181 -11.38 -14.56 6.85
C VAL A 181 -10.61 -15.12 8.05
N GLU A 182 -10.22 -16.38 7.97
CA GLU A 182 -9.25 -16.95 8.88
C GLU A 182 -7.85 -16.41 8.54
N SER A 183 -7.10 -16.03 9.56
CA SER A 183 -5.74 -15.52 9.44
C SER A 183 -4.85 -16.13 10.53
N SER A 184 -3.57 -15.79 10.51
CA SER A 184 -2.59 -16.15 11.53
C SER A 184 -1.46 -15.10 11.48
N PRO A 185 -0.57 -15.04 12.48
CA PRO A 185 0.62 -14.19 12.37
C PRO A 185 1.41 -14.46 11.07
N MET A 186 1.54 -15.72 10.65
CA MET A 186 2.19 -16.08 9.40
C MET A 186 1.43 -15.58 8.17
N ALA A 187 0.10 -15.71 8.15
CA ALA A 187 -0.71 -15.21 7.03
C ALA A 187 -0.62 -13.69 6.91
N ALA A 188 -0.72 -12.95 8.01
CA ALA A 188 -0.59 -11.49 8.00
C ALA A 188 0.80 -11.04 7.54
N TYR A 189 1.86 -11.75 7.93
CA TYR A 189 3.21 -11.49 7.43
C TYR A 189 3.35 -11.81 5.93
N ALA A 190 2.82 -12.96 5.49
CA ALA A 190 2.85 -13.38 4.09
C ALA A 190 2.10 -12.40 3.17
N GLU A 191 0.98 -11.81 3.63
CA GLU A 191 0.26 -10.77 2.87
C GLU A 191 1.17 -9.59 2.52
N VAL A 192 2.01 -9.12 3.47
CA VAL A 192 2.98 -8.04 3.24
C VAL A 192 4.04 -8.45 2.22
N LEU A 193 4.56 -9.68 2.32
CA LEU A 193 5.55 -10.20 1.38
C LEU A 193 4.98 -10.33 -0.03
N MET A 194 3.79 -10.90 -0.16
CA MET A 194 3.09 -11.08 -1.44
C MET A 194 2.81 -9.72 -2.11
N LEU A 195 2.41 -8.70 -1.36
CA LEU A 195 2.21 -7.35 -1.90
C LEU A 195 3.48 -6.77 -2.51
N GLN A 196 4.65 -7.05 -1.93
CA GLN A 196 5.93 -6.56 -2.46
C GLN A 196 6.40 -7.36 -3.67
N LEU A 197 6.21 -8.68 -3.65
CA LEU A 197 6.49 -9.53 -4.80
C LEU A 197 5.63 -9.16 -6.01
N ALA A 198 4.41 -8.65 -5.80
CA ALA A 198 3.54 -8.16 -6.87
C ALA A 198 4.07 -6.91 -7.60
N GLN A 199 5.23 -6.36 -7.20
CA GLN A 199 5.86 -5.19 -7.81
C GLN A 199 4.89 -4.02 -7.95
N PRO A 200 4.38 -3.48 -6.83
CA PRO A 200 3.20 -2.62 -6.83
C PRO A 200 3.37 -1.32 -7.62
N HIS A 201 4.60 -0.89 -7.87
CA HIS A 201 4.94 0.24 -8.74
C HIS A 201 4.50 0.05 -10.21
N ARG A 202 4.30 -1.20 -10.67
CA ARG A 202 3.81 -1.53 -12.03
C ARG A 202 2.29 -1.56 -12.15
N LEU A 203 1.60 -1.67 -11.01
CA LEU A 203 0.16 -1.86 -10.94
C LEU A 203 -0.53 -0.50 -10.87
N SER A 204 -1.64 -0.31 -11.57
CA SER A 204 -2.55 0.82 -11.37
C SER A 204 -3.14 0.80 -9.95
N HIS A 205 -3.76 1.89 -9.50
CA HIS A 205 -4.34 1.93 -8.15
C HIS A 205 -5.46 0.87 -7.97
N ARG A 206 -6.29 0.64 -9.00
CA ARG A 206 -7.33 -0.41 -8.96
C ARG A 206 -6.73 -1.80 -8.91
N GLU A 207 -5.73 -2.06 -9.75
CA GLU A 207 -4.98 -3.33 -9.75
C GLU A 207 -4.31 -3.58 -8.38
N LEU A 208 -3.77 -2.53 -7.75
CA LEU A 208 -3.17 -2.60 -6.43
C LEU A 208 -4.21 -2.90 -5.34
N ASP A 209 -5.37 -2.25 -5.36
CA ASP A 209 -6.47 -2.53 -4.42
C ASP A 209 -6.95 -3.99 -4.53
N TRP A 210 -7.12 -4.50 -5.76
CA TRP A 210 -7.45 -5.92 -5.98
C TRP A 210 -6.34 -6.85 -5.51
N THR A 211 -5.08 -6.52 -5.81
CA THR A 211 -3.92 -7.30 -5.37
C THR A 211 -3.87 -7.43 -3.85
N ARG A 212 -4.14 -6.35 -3.11
CA ARG A 212 -4.21 -6.39 -1.64
C ARG A 212 -5.33 -7.31 -1.15
N LYS A 213 -6.53 -7.18 -1.71
CA LYS A 213 -7.69 -8.05 -1.38
C LYS A 213 -7.38 -9.53 -1.65
N TRP A 214 -6.76 -9.84 -2.79
CA TRP A 214 -6.47 -11.23 -3.18
C TRP A 214 -5.27 -11.82 -2.45
N ALA A 215 -4.24 -11.01 -2.16
CA ALA A 215 -3.15 -11.42 -1.28
C ALA A 215 -3.69 -11.83 0.08
N ARG A 216 -4.55 -11.01 0.70
CA ARG A 216 -5.22 -11.36 1.96
C ARG A 216 -6.03 -12.64 1.87
N LEU A 217 -6.79 -12.82 0.79
CA LEU A 217 -7.63 -14.00 0.57
C LEU A 217 -6.81 -15.30 0.56
N TRP A 218 -5.57 -15.28 0.06
CA TRP A 218 -4.76 -16.48 -0.11
C TRP A 218 -3.54 -16.58 0.80
N ALA A 219 -3.23 -15.54 1.58
CA ALA A 219 -2.05 -15.52 2.45
C ALA A 219 -2.03 -16.65 3.49
N HIS A 220 -3.18 -17.14 3.94
CA HIS A 220 -3.29 -18.30 4.84
C HIS A 220 -2.77 -19.61 4.21
N LYS A 221 -2.59 -19.66 2.89
CA LYS A 221 -2.03 -20.82 2.18
C LYS A 221 -0.50 -20.76 2.08
N ALA A 222 0.09 -19.59 2.28
CA ALA A 222 1.53 -19.41 2.23
C ALA A 222 2.20 -20.09 3.44
N VAL A 223 3.39 -20.65 3.21
CA VAL A 223 4.20 -21.26 4.26
C VAL A 223 5.55 -20.57 4.29
N LEU A 224 6.04 -20.27 5.49
CA LEU A 224 7.42 -19.82 5.70
C LEU A 224 8.20 -20.91 6.44
N SER A 225 9.29 -21.38 5.81
CA SER A 225 10.16 -22.45 6.30
C SER A 225 11.61 -22.02 6.36
N ARG A 226 12.42 -22.73 7.16
CA ARG A 226 13.88 -22.56 7.17
C ARG A 226 14.56 -23.28 6.00
N GLU A 227 13.96 -24.37 5.57
CA GLU A 227 14.46 -25.18 4.46
C GLU A 227 13.93 -24.64 3.15
N ALA A 228 14.83 -24.54 2.16
CA ALA A 228 14.49 -24.15 0.80
C ALA A 228 13.67 -25.27 0.15
N PRO A 229 12.41 -25.01 -0.25
CA PRO A 229 11.60 -26.03 -0.90
C PRO A 229 12.08 -26.33 -2.35
N TRP A 230 12.80 -25.40 -3.00
CA TRP A 230 13.40 -25.57 -4.33
C TRP A 230 14.59 -24.63 -4.55
N GLN A 231 15.38 -24.88 -5.61
CA GLN A 231 16.43 -23.96 -6.09
C GLN A 231 15.75 -22.75 -6.75
N ASP A 232 16.14 -21.52 -6.37
CA ASP A 232 15.59 -20.24 -6.86
C ASP A 232 14.24 -19.77 -6.25
N GLY A 233 13.92 -20.21 -5.02
CA GLY A 233 12.75 -19.71 -4.27
C GLY A 233 12.91 -18.30 -3.70
N TYR A 234 11.77 -17.65 -3.40
CA TYR A 234 11.80 -16.39 -2.65
C TYR A 234 12.17 -16.64 -1.18
N ALA A 235 13.04 -15.80 -0.63
CA ALA A 235 13.37 -15.80 0.77
C ALA A 235 13.39 -14.38 1.35
N VAL A 236 13.27 -14.30 2.66
CA VAL A 236 13.36 -13.06 3.44
C VAL A 236 14.32 -13.27 4.60
N ASP A 237 15.22 -12.32 4.81
CA ASP A 237 16.13 -12.28 5.97
C ASP A 237 15.47 -11.52 7.11
N LEU A 238 15.10 -12.23 8.17
CA LEU A 238 14.44 -11.67 9.35
C LEU A 238 15.37 -10.77 10.19
N ALA A 239 16.69 -10.84 10.02
CA ALA A 239 17.63 -9.89 10.63
C ALA A 239 17.82 -8.60 9.82
N GLY A 240 17.40 -8.63 8.55
CA GLY A 240 17.52 -7.51 7.63
C GLY A 240 16.43 -6.45 7.81
N ALA A 241 16.41 -5.51 6.87
CA ALA A 241 15.42 -4.43 6.81
C ALA A 241 14.82 -4.29 5.41
N SER A 242 14.72 -5.41 4.71
CA SER A 242 14.25 -5.51 3.32
C SER A 242 13.17 -6.58 3.18
N GLY A 243 12.35 -6.44 2.14
CA GLY A 243 11.33 -7.42 1.77
C GLY A 243 11.89 -8.69 1.14
N PRO A 244 11.01 -9.55 0.59
CA PRO A 244 11.41 -10.83 0.00
C PRO A 244 12.22 -10.60 -1.29
N ALA A 245 13.20 -11.45 -1.52
CA ALA A 245 14.04 -11.47 -2.72
C ALA A 245 14.29 -12.92 -3.15
N LEU A 246 14.75 -13.12 -4.38
CA LEU A 246 15.19 -14.45 -4.83
C LEU A 246 16.36 -14.91 -3.96
N ALA A 247 16.24 -16.10 -3.38
CA ALA A 247 17.31 -16.72 -2.63
C ALA A 247 18.43 -17.08 -3.62
N LYS A 248 19.55 -16.37 -3.57
CA LYS A 248 20.77 -16.87 -4.19
C LYS A 248 21.20 -18.10 -3.39
N ALA A 249 21.40 -19.23 -4.07
CA ALA A 249 21.77 -20.50 -3.47
C ALA A 249 23.17 -20.43 -2.81
N ALA A 250 23.25 -19.87 -1.61
CA ALA A 250 24.33 -19.99 -0.61
C ALA A 250 24.08 -19.01 0.55
N ALA A 251 22.98 -19.17 1.28
CA ALA A 251 22.80 -18.43 2.51
C ALA A 251 22.28 -19.37 3.61
N ASP A 252 23.22 -20.07 4.26
CA ASP A 252 23.02 -20.76 5.54
C ASP A 252 22.89 -19.72 6.67
N SER A 253 21.91 -18.81 6.56
CA SER A 253 21.60 -17.90 7.66
C SER A 253 20.40 -18.43 8.44
N ALA A 254 20.58 -18.60 9.75
CA ALA A 254 19.51 -19.00 10.67
C ALA A 254 18.29 -18.05 10.65
N THR A 255 18.47 -16.85 10.11
CA THR A 255 17.46 -15.78 10.02
C THR A 255 16.69 -15.79 8.70
N LEU A 256 17.07 -16.63 7.73
CA LEU A 256 16.36 -16.73 6.45
C LEU A 256 15.10 -17.58 6.56
N ARG A 257 14.02 -17.10 5.94
CA ARG A 257 12.81 -17.88 5.72
C ARG A 257 12.46 -17.91 4.25
N PHE A 258 12.30 -19.10 3.72
CA PHE A 258 11.81 -19.33 2.37
C PHE A 258 10.30 -19.20 2.36
N LEU A 259 9.78 -18.45 1.38
CA LEU A 259 8.36 -18.24 1.18
C LEU A 259 7.85 -19.24 0.13
N ASP A 260 7.06 -20.20 0.59
CA ASP A 260 6.40 -21.19 -0.24
C ASP A 260 4.96 -20.74 -0.58
N LEU A 261 4.71 -20.54 -1.87
CA LEU A 261 3.41 -20.17 -2.45
C LEU A 261 2.81 -21.28 -3.33
N ALA A 262 3.34 -22.51 -3.27
CA ALA A 262 2.83 -23.64 -4.07
C ALA A 262 1.34 -23.91 -3.83
N ARG A 263 0.84 -23.71 -2.60
CA ARG A 263 -0.59 -23.85 -2.27
C ARG A 263 -1.46 -22.68 -2.76
N VAL A 264 -0.84 -21.54 -3.10
CA VAL A 264 -1.52 -20.40 -3.72
C VAL A 264 -1.73 -20.65 -5.21
N ALA A 265 -0.77 -21.29 -5.89
CA ALA A 265 -0.78 -21.48 -7.34
C ALA A 265 -2.09 -22.08 -7.90
N PRO A 266 -2.67 -23.17 -7.34
CA PRO A 266 -3.96 -23.69 -7.81
C PRO A 266 -5.11 -22.70 -7.68
N SER A 267 -5.07 -21.83 -6.65
CA SER A 267 -6.12 -20.84 -6.43
C SER A 267 -6.17 -19.80 -7.54
N ILE A 268 -5.01 -19.49 -8.13
CA ILE A 268 -4.85 -18.55 -9.23
C ILE A 268 -5.15 -19.23 -10.55
N SER A 269 -4.53 -20.37 -10.84
CA SER A 269 -4.69 -21.06 -12.13
C SER A 269 -6.14 -21.48 -12.39
N THR A 270 -6.84 -22.04 -11.39
CA THR A 270 -8.26 -22.38 -11.51
C THR A 270 -9.13 -21.15 -11.79
N ARG A 271 -8.80 -19.98 -11.22
CA ARG A 271 -9.58 -18.76 -11.47
C ARG A 271 -9.31 -18.17 -12.84
N ILE A 272 -8.06 -18.21 -13.31
CA ILE A 272 -7.72 -17.83 -14.68
C ILE A 272 -8.52 -18.68 -15.67
N GLN A 273 -8.52 -20.00 -15.50
CA GLN A 273 -9.27 -20.91 -16.36
C GLN A 273 -10.78 -20.61 -16.34
N ARG A 274 -11.38 -20.45 -15.15
CA ARG A 274 -12.82 -20.15 -15.06
C ARG A 274 -13.20 -18.80 -15.65
N LEU A 275 -12.32 -17.79 -15.57
CA LEU A 275 -12.53 -16.51 -16.25
C LEU A 275 -12.45 -16.69 -17.77
N GLU A 276 -11.55 -17.53 -18.28
CA GLU A 276 -11.46 -17.87 -19.72
C GLU A 276 -12.72 -18.59 -20.21
N GLU A 277 -13.31 -19.46 -19.39
CA GLU A 277 -14.60 -20.13 -19.64
C GLU A 277 -15.81 -19.20 -19.48
N GLY A 278 -15.60 -17.96 -19.04
CA GLY A 278 -16.62 -16.92 -18.98
C GLY A 278 -17.34 -16.76 -17.64
N ALA A 279 -16.79 -17.27 -16.55
CA ALA A 279 -17.29 -16.96 -15.21
C ALA A 279 -17.09 -15.48 -14.86
N GLU A 280 -17.99 -14.93 -14.04
CA GLU A 280 -17.85 -13.57 -13.53
C GLU A 280 -16.90 -13.50 -12.32
N PRO A 281 -16.06 -12.45 -12.19
CA PRO A 281 -15.12 -12.32 -11.07
C PRO A 281 -15.76 -12.44 -9.68
N ALA A 282 -16.95 -11.87 -9.49
CA ALA A 282 -17.68 -11.93 -8.22
C ALA A 282 -18.01 -13.38 -7.81
N ALA A 283 -18.40 -14.24 -8.77
CA ALA A 283 -18.69 -15.64 -8.52
C ALA A 283 -17.45 -16.46 -8.13
N LEU A 284 -16.25 -15.95 -8.42
CA LEU A 284 -14.97 -16.54 -8.06
C LEU A 284 -14.38 -15.96 -6.76
N GLY A 285 -15.09 -15.04 -6.11
CA GLY A 285 -14.63 -14.34 -4.91
C GLY A 285 -13.54 -13.30 -5.19
N LEU A 286 -13.45 -12.78 -6.42
CA LEU A 286 -12.46 -11.76 -6.82
C LEU A 286 -12.96 -10.32 -6.59
N GLY A 287 -14.25 -10.15 -6.30
CA GLY A 287 -14.91 -8.85 -6.16
C GLY A 287 -15.85 -8.53 -7.31
N SER A 288 -16.76 -7.57 -7.09
CA SER A 288 -17.73 -7.08 -8.10
C SER A 288 -17.25 -5.82 -8.83
N ASP A 289 -16.11 -5.26 -8.42
CA ASP A 289 -15.54 -4.00 -8.91
C ASP A 289 -14.54 -4.17 -10.06
N CYS A 290 -14.21 -5.41 -10.46
CA CYS A 290 -13.31 -5.72 -11.59
C CYS A 290 -14.05 -6.38 -12.75
N THR A 291 -13.65 -6.06 -13.98
CA THR A 291 -14.13 -6.76 -15.18
C THR A 291 -13.43 -8.11 -15.32
N ARG A 292 -14.06 -9.06 -16.03
CA ARG A 292 -13.48 -10.38 -16.30
C ARG A 292 -12.07 -10.31 -16.88
N LEU A 293 -11.86 -9.49 -17.91
CA LEU A 293 -10.57 -9.33 -18.59
C LEU A 293 -9.51 -8.72 -17.66
N ALA A 294 -9.85 -7.63 -16.96
CA ALA A 294 -8.91 -7.00 -16.02
C ALA A 294 -8.53 -7.94 -14.88
N ALA A 295 -9.49 -8.75 -14.40
CA ALA A 295 -9.22 -9.75 -13.37
C ALA A 295 -8.27 -10.83 -13.89
N GLN A 296 -8.50 -11.34 -15.10
CA GLN A 296 -7.67 -12.35 -15.74
C GLN A 296 -6.22 -11.85 -15.96
N ASP A 297 -6.05 -10.64 -16.50
CA ASP A 297 -4.74 -10.03 -16.76
C ASP A 297 -3.96 -9.80 -15.46
N LEU A 298 -4.64 -9.32 -14.41
CA LEU A 298 -4.02 -9.15 -13.11
C LEU A 298 -3.62 -10.50 -12.51
N LEU A 299 -4.48 -11.53 -12.57
CA LEU A 299 -4.13 -12.86 -12.08
C LEU A 299 -2.92 -13.46 -12.81
N LYS A 300 -2.84 -13.31 -14.14
CA LYS A 300 -1.66 -13.72 -14.92
C LYS A 300 -0.40 -12.96 -14.49
N THR A 301 -0.53 -11.67 -14.20
CA THR A 301 0.57 -10.85 -13.67
C THR A 301 1.02 -11.32 -12.29
N LEU A 302 0.08 -11.60 -11.39
CA LEU A 302 0.37 -12.07 -10.03
C LEU A 302 0.91 -13.51 -10.03
N GLN A 303 0.46 -14.37 -10.94
CA GLN A 303 1.03 -15.71 -11.13
C GLN A 303 2.53 -15.63 -11.43
N ARG A 304 2.93 -14.79 -12.39
CA ARG A 304 4.36 -14.60 -12.72
C ARG A 304 5.14 -14.02 -11.54
N ALA A 305 4.54 -13.07 -10.83
CA ALA A 305 5.18 -12.39 -9.71
C ALA A 305 5.39 -13.32 -8.49
N TRP A 306 4.41 -14.17 -8.18
CA TRP A 306 4.39 -14.99 -6.98
C TRP A 306 4.91 -16.41 -7.19
N ILE A 307 4.68 -17.00 -8.37
CA ILE A 307 4.91 -18.43 -8.61
C ILE A 307 6.08 -18.65 -9.57
N ASP A 308 6.09 -18.00 -10.73
CA ASP A 308 6.97 -18.37 -11.85
C ASP A 308 8.45 -17.92 -11.69
N SER A 309 8.91 -17.64 -10.47
CA SER A 309 10.27 -17.20 -10.10
C SER A 309 10.98 -16.44 -11.22
N VAL A 310 10.71 -15.14 -11.37
CA VAL A 310 11.27 -14.35 -12.48
C VAL A 310 12.80 -14.40 -12.41
N PRO A 311 13.53 -14.84 -13.45
CA PRO A 311 14.99 -14.90 -13.42
C PRO A 311 15.59 -13.54 -13.08
N ALA A 312 16.79 -13.55 -12.50
CA ALA A 312 17.57 -12.33 -12.29
C ALA A 312 17.68 -11.60 -13.64
N ARG A 313 17.37 -10.29 -13.65
CA ARG A 313 17.28 -9.50 -14.90
C ARG A 313 18.49 -9.75 -15.79
N ASP A 314 18.24 -10.08 -17.05
CA ASP A 314 19.27 -10.36 -18.06
C ASP A 314 20.23 -9.17 -18.27
N PHE A 315 19.74 -7.94 -18.04
CA PHE A 315 20.53 -6.72 -18.17
C PHE A 315 20.63 -5.96 -16.83
N PRO A 316 21.79 -6.02 -16.15
CA PRO A 316 21.98 -5.30 -14.90
C PRO A 316 21.96 -3.79 -15.14
N ARG A 317 21.29 -3.04 -14.26
CA ARG A 317 21.22 -1.58 -14.40
C ARG A 317 22.60 -0.96 -14.30
N ARG A 318 22.98 -0.20 -15.32
CA ARG A 318 24.20 0.62 -15.25
C ARG A 318 23.93 1.83 -14.37
N ALA A 319 24.55 1.87 -13.19
CA ALA A 319 24.42 2.98 -12.25
C ALA A 319 25.43 4.08 -12.62
N ARG A 320 25.17 4.83 -13.69
CA ARG A 320 25.92 6.05 -13.98
C ARG A 320 24.95 7.23 -13.98
N PRO A 321 24.98 8.07 -12.93
CA PRO A 321 24.25 9.32 -12.91
C PRO A 321 24.53 10.13 -14.17
N SER A 322 23.48 10.40 -14.93
CA SER A 322 23.53 11.21 -16.14
C SER A 322 22.26 12.07 -16.21
N PRO A 323 22.36 13.30 -16.75
CA PRO A 323 21.17 14.10 -16.96
C PRO A 323 20.26 13.43 -18.01
N MET A 324 18.97 13.52 -17.76
CA MET A 324 17.89 13.00 -18.60
C MET A 324 16.87 14.10 -18.77
N GLU A 325 16.60 14.50 -20.01
CA GLU A 325 15.53 15.45 -20.27
C GLU A 325 14.20 14.71 -20.41
N LEU A 326 13.16 15.23 -19.77
CA LEU A 326 11.82 14.64 -19.75
C LEU A 326 10.79 15.70 -20.17
N VAL A 327 9.91 15.31 -21.09
CA VAL A 327 8.75 16.10 -21.50
C VAL A 327 7.48 15.28 -21.29
N SER A 328 6.40 15.94 -20.88
CA SER A 328 5.09 15.30 -20.77
C SER A 328 4.00 16.18 -21.39
N GLY A 329 2.90 15.55 -21.81
CA GLY A 329 1.81 16.19 -22.54
C GLY A 329 1.99 16.08 -24.04
N PHE A 330 0.92 15.72 -24.76
CA PHE A 330 1.00 15.35 -26.17
C PHE A 330 1.55 16.48 -27.05
N ALA A 331 1.09 17.72 -26.84
CA ALA A 331 1.58 18.88 -27.59
C ALA A 331 3.06 19.17 -27.33
N ALA A 332 3.50 19.12 -26.07
CA ALA A 332 4.89 19.37 -25.70
C ALA A 332 5.81 18.26 -26.25
N ILE A 333 5.39 17.00 -26.17
CA ILE A 333 6.09 15.85 -26.77
C ILE A 333 6.23 16.03 -28.28
N HIS A 334 5.14 16.39 -28.98
CA HIS A 334 5.16 16.64 -30.42
C HIS A 334 6.16 17.73 -30.81
N HIS A 335 6.11 18.88 -30.12
CA HIS A 335 7.06 19.97 -30.36
C HIS A 335 8.51 19.59 -30.06
N ALA A 336 8.75 18.84 -28.97
CA ALA A 336 10.07 18.37 -28.60
C ALA A 336 10.66 17.41 -29.63
N ILE A 337 9.84 16.59 -30.27
CA ILE A 337 10.25 15.66 -31.34
C ILE A 337 10.51 16.41 -32.66
N GLU A 338 9.67 17.39 -33.02
CA GLU A 338 9.83 18.16 -34.26
C GLU A 338 11.00 19.16 -34.23
N GLY A 339 11.50 19.51 -33.05
CA GLY A 339 12.56 20.52 -32.89
C GLY A 339 12.07 21.97 -33.03
N ASN A 340 10.75 22.17 -33.04
CA ASN A 340 10.14 23.50 -33.03
C ASN A 340 10.12 24.03 -31.58
N PRO A 341 10.70 25.21 -31.29
CA PRO A 341 10.60 25.79 -29.96
C PRO A 341 9.12 26.00 -29.61
N VAL A 342 8.70 25.53 -28.44
CA VAL A 342 7.33 25.66 -27.96
C VAL A 342 6.98 27.16 -27.97
N ALA A 343 6.07 27.55 -28.85
CA ALA A 343 5.52 28.89 -28.80
C ALA A 343 4.80 29.03 -27.45
N LYS A 344 5.30 29.90 -26.57
CA LYS A 344 4.55 30.35 -25.39
C LYS A 344 3.18 30.75 -25.89
N SER A 345 2.14 30.02 -25.51
CA SER A 345 0.81 30.28 -26.04
C SER A 345 0.40 31.70 -25.66
N ALA A 346 0.36 32.59 -26.65
CA ALA A 346 -0.39 33.83 -26.54
C ALA A 346 -1.86 33.45 -26.35
N SER A 347 -2.55 34.17 -25.47
CA SER A 347 -3.96 33.97 -25.10
C SER A 347 -4.85 33.72 -26.33
N PRO A 348 -5.88 32.87 -26.22
CA PRO A 348 -6.63 32.45 -27.41
C PRO A 348 -7.48 33.60 -27.94
N SER A 349 -7.09 34.13 -29.09
CA SER A 349 -7.99 34.91 -29.94
C SER A 349 -9.08 33.98 -30.48
N SER A 350 -10.31 34.19 -30.01
CA SER A 350 -11.59 33.88 -30.66
C SER A 350 -11.66 32.59 -31.49
N TYR A 351 -12.12 31.50 -30.88
CA TYR A 351 -12.79 30.44 -31.64
C TYR A 351 -14.19 30.92 -32.03
N SER A 352 -14.56 30.74 -33.30
CA SER A 352 -15.90 31.04 -33.77
C SER A 352 -16.91 30.06 -33.15
N TYR A 353 -18.10 30.58 -32.84
CA TYR A 353 -19.17 29.92 -32.08
C TYR A 353 -19.63 28.55 -32.66
N GLY A 354 -19.23 28.20 -33.90
CA GLY A 354 -19.59 26.93 -34.56
C GLY A 354 -18.60 25.77 -34.38
N GLU A 355 -17.35 26.00 -33.97
CA GLU A 355 -16.35 24.93 -33.77
C GLU A 355 -16.33 24.37 -32.34
N ALA A 356 -16.85 25.13 -31.37
CA ALA A 356 -16.93 24.71 -29.96
C ALA A 356 -17.85 23.50 -29.75
N GLU A 357 -18.93 23.37 -30.51
CA GLU A 357 -19.91 22.29 -30.32
C GLU A 357 -19.38 20.89 -30.67
N ARG A 358 -18.33 20.76 -31.49
CA ARG A 358 -17.77 19.44 -31.86
C ARG A 358 -16.79 18.87 -30.85
N PHE A 359 -16.34 19.66 -29.87
CA PHE A 359 -15.39 19.23 -28.85
C PHE A 359 -15.99 19.06 -27.44
N HIS A 360 -17.30 19.29 -27.27
CA HIS A 360 -17.95 19.22 -25.95
C HIS A 360 -18.24 17.80 -25.42
N THR A 361 -17.93 16.72 -26.15
CA THR A 361 -18.12 15.35 -25.65
C THR A 361 -17.01 14.87 -24.69
N PHE A 362 -15.92 15.63 -24.53
CA PHE A 362 -14.86 15.31 -23.58
C PHE A 362 -14.48 16.54 -22.76
N GLN A 363 -15.21 16.81 -21.68
CA GLN A 363 -14.70 17.68 -20.61
C GLN A 363 -14.04 16.83 -19.52
N PRO A 364 -12.72 16.95 -19.31
CA PRO A 364 -12.18 17.00 -17.97
C PRO A 364 -12.21 18.45 -17.49
N SER A 365 -12.88 18.70 -16.37
CA SER A 365 -12.68 19.90 -15.58
C SER A 365 -11.23 19.91 -15.08
N ALA A 366 -10.33 20.51 -15.83
CA ALA A 366 -8.98 20.77 -15.41
C ALA A 366 -8.77 22.29 -15.46
N GLU A 367 -8.60 22.89 -14.28
CA GLU A 367 -7.82 24.11 -14.15
C GLU A 367 -6.52 23.88 -14.93
N ARG A 368 -6.34 24.57 -16.06
CA ARG A 368 -5.13 24.45 -16.87
C ARG A 368 -3.96 24.98 -16.04
N ASP A 369 -3.20 24.06 -15.45
CA ASP A 369 -1.92 24.35 -14.83
C ASP A 369 -1.00 24.90 -15.93
N THR A 370 -0.73 26.20 -15.91
CA THR A 370 0.08 26.94 -16.90
C THR A 370 1.56 26.52 -16.94
N ARG A 371 1.91 25.40 -16.27
CA ARG A 371 3.24 24.77 -16.23
C ARG A 371 3.41 23.62 -17.23
N GLU A 372 2.39 23.31 -18.02
CA GLU A 372 2.33 22.17 -18.97
C GLU A 372 3.39 22.14 -20.10
N GLN A 373 4.39 23.03 -20.10
CA GLN A 373 5.21 23.28 -21.30
C GLN A 373 6.73 23.27 -21.09
N ASP A 374 7.23 22.99 -19.88
CA ASP A 374 8.67 23.08 -19.61
C ASP A 374 9.36 21.72 -19.69
N LEU A 375 10.45 21.68 -20.46
CA LEU A 375 11.41 20.58 -20.51
C LEU A 375 12.06 20.42 -19.13
N GLU A 376 11.90 19.25 -18.51
CA GLU A 376 12.45 18.99 -17.19
C GLU A 376 13.76 18.24 -17.26
N THR A 377 14.72 18.59 -16.41
CA THR A 377 15.97 17.82 -16.25
C THR A 377 15.89 16.92 -15.02
N TRP A 378 15.98 15.63 -15.28
CA TRP A 378 15.99 14.54 -14.30
C TRP A 378 17.37 13.87 -14.30
N GLU A 379 17.60 13.00 -13.34
CA GLU A 379 18.87 12.28 -13.18
C GLU A 379 18.64 10.76 -13.30
N THR A 380 19.40 10.11 -14.16
CA THR A 380 19.34 8.65 -14.32
C THR A 380 20.02 7.96 -13.15
N LEU A 381 19.27 7.23 -12.33
CA LEU A 381 19.83 6.37 -11.28
C LEU A 381 20.19 4.96 -11.80
N GLY A 382 19.58 4.55 -12.90
CA GLY A 382 19.93 3.31 -13.56
C GLY A 382 19.17 3.11 -14.86
N GLU A 383 19.81 2.46 -15.82
CA GLU A 383 19.30 2.20 -17.17
C GLU A 383 19.47 0.71 -17.49
N SER A 384 18.47 0.14 -18.16
CA SER A 384 18.45 -1.20 -18.75
C SER A 384 17.63 -1.15 -20.03
N ASP A 385 17.74 -2.18 -20.87
CA ASP A 385 16.95 -2.29 -22.11
C ASP A 385 15.43 -2.30 -21.84
N ASP A 386 15.03 -2.75 -20.63
CA ASP A 386 13.64 -2.74 -20.15
C ASP A 386 13.19 -1.38 -19.55
N GLY A 387 14.05 -0.35 -19.57
CA GLY A 387 13.70 1.01 -19.18
C GLY A 387 14.57 1.66 -18.10
N PHE A 388 14.13 2.83 -17.64
CA PHE A 388 14.92 3.76 -16.83
C PHE A 388 14.42 3.85 -15.38
N ARG A 389 15.36 4.11 -14.45
CA ARG A 389 15.08 4.61 -13.11
C ARG A 389 15.60 6.04 -13.04
N LEU A 390 14.70 6.98 -12.88
CA LEU A 390 15.03 8.40 -12.86
C LEU A 390 14.74 8.99 -11.47
N ARG A 391 15.48 10.03 -11.12
CA ARG A 391 15.28 10.88 -9.96
C ARG A 391 15.01 12.29 -10.43
N ARG A 392 13.95 12.89 -9.91
CA ARG A 392 13.61 14.28 -10.16
C ARG A 392 14.25 15.16 -9.10
N GLY A 393 14.97 16.20 -9.52
CA GLY A 393 15.64 17.15 -8.60
C GLY A 393 14.77 18.36 -8.20
N THR A 394 13.89 18.82 -9.08
CA THR A 394 13.07 20.02 -8.90
C THR A 394 11.58 19.71 -9.03
N GLN A 395 10.72 20.60 -8.50
CA GLN A 395 9.29 20.51 -8.78
C GLN A 395 9.01 20.86 -10.25
N GLY A 396 8.00 20.22 -10.82
CA GLY A 396 7.50 20.50 -12.17
C GLY A 396 6.11 19.89 -12.34
N MET A 397 5.77 19.48 -13.56
CA MET A 397 4.47 18.89 -13.87
C MET A 397 4.15 17.64 -13.05
N ARG A 398 2.86 17.45 -12.76
CA ARG A 398 2.37 16.26 -12.08
C ARG A 398 2.26 15.10 -13.07
N LEU A 399 2.80 13.94 -12.72
CA LEU A 399 2.81 12.75 -13.58
C LEU A 399 1.86 11.68 -13.03
N ALA A 400 0.96 11.20 -13.88
CA ALA A 400 0.07 10.08 -13.63
C ALA A 400 0.74 8.75 -13.99
N HIS A 401 0.26 7.67 -13.38
CA HIS A 401 0.69 6.31 -13.73
C HIS A 401 0.27 5.96 -15.17
N ARG A 402 1.17 5.32 -15.94
CA ARG A 402 1.00 5.01 -17.38
C ARG A 402 0.78 6.26 -18.25
N GLN A 403 1.21 7.44 -17.79
CA GLN A 403 1.27 8.64 -18.63
C GLN A 403 2.41 8.53 -19.63
N LEU A 404 2.13 8.89 -20.90
CA LEU A 404 3.15 9.01 -21.92
C LEU A 404 4.10 10.15 -21.58
N VAL A 405 5.41 9.89 -21.67
CA VAL A 405 6.47 10.87 -21.50
C VAL A 405 7.47 10.69 -22.62
N ALA A 406 8.18 11.76 -22.98
CA ALA A 406 9.31 11.70 -23.89
C ALA A 406 10.60 11.89 -23.10
N LEU A 407 11.58 11.01 -23.30
CA LEU A 407 12.87 10.98 -22.63
C LEU A 407 14.00 11.25 -23.63
N ARG A 408 14.92 12.14 -23.31
CA ARG A 408 16.16 12.34 -24.07
C ARG A 408 17.37 12.16 -23.15
N PRO A 409 18.07 11.01 -23.26
CA PRO A 409 19.32 10.79 -22.54
C PRO A 409 20.38 11.82 -22.93
N SER A 410 21.28 12.14 -22.01
CA SER A 410 22.42 13.02 -22.29
C SER A 410 23.20 12.58 -23.54
N GLY A 411 23.26 13.46 -24.55
CA GLY A 411 23.96 13.20 -25.82
C GLY A 411 23.13 12.49 -26.89
N ALA A 412 21.90 12.07 -26.60
CA ALA A 412 20.98 11.57 -27.61
C ALA A 412 20.45 12.73 -28.48
N ARG A 413 20.35 12.49 -29.79
CA ARG A 413 19.81 13.48 -30.75
C ARG A 413 18.28 13.52 -30.78
N GLN A 414 17.63 12.45 -30.33
CA GLN A 414 16.19 12.25 -30.44
C GLN A 414 15.58 11.87 -29.09
N PHE A 415 14.30 12.18 -28.92
CA PHE A 415 13.51 11.71 -27.80
C PHE A 415 13.03 10.27 -28.04
N ILE A 416 12.90 9.51 -26.95
CA ILE A 416 12.34 8.16 -26.86
C ILE A 416 11.01 8.27 -26.12
N LEU A 417 10.00 7.49 -26.51
CA LEU A 417 8.65 7.48 -25.92
C LEU A 417 8.42 6.28 -25.00
#